data_AF-A0A1I7ULQ6-F1
#
_entry.id   AF-A0A1I7ULQ6-F1
#
_cell.length_a   1.000
_cell.length_b   1.000
_cell.length_c   1.000
_cell.angle_alpha   90.00
_cell.angle_beta   90.00
_cell.angle_gamma   90.00
#
_symmetry.space_group_name_H-M   'P 1'
#
loop_
_entity.id
_entity.type
_entity.pdbx_description
1 polymer ?
#
loop_
_entity_poly.entity_id
_entity_poly.type
_entity_poly.pdbx_seq_one_letter_code
_entity_poly.pdbx_strand_id
1 'polypeptide(L)'
;MLEKFNRNPKRILIPSDVLARGTDLSHVDCVINYNLPSDDKLFVHRAGRIGRAGNEGHVISVGDKETKRLFVKMLKTTRLWGDTVEEIMEEYQFEKDINR
;
A
#
# COMPACT_ATOMS: atom_id res chain seq x y z
N MET A 1 -10.85 -17.24 -3.86
CA MET A 1 -10.60 -15.90 -3.27
C MET A 1 -10.08 -14.95 -4.35
N LEU A 2 -8.93 -15.22 -4.95
CA LEU A 2 -8.33 -14.39 -6.00
C LEU A 2 -9.18 -14.27 -7.27
N GLU A 3 -9.86 -15.33 -7.71
CA GLU A 3 -10.76 -15.21 -8.87
C GLU A 3 -11.93 -14.26 -8.61
N LYS A 4 -12.50 -14.29 -7.40
CA LYS A 4 -13.55 -13.35 -6.98
C LYS A 4 -13.01 -11.94 -6.89
N PHE A 5 -11.73 -11.79 -6.50
CA PHE A 5 -11.03 -10.53 -6.57
C PHE A 5 -10.95 -10.13 -8.06
N ASN A 6 -10.17 -10.79 -8.90
CA ASN A 6 -9.93 -10.39 -10.29
C ASN A 6 -11.19 -10.08 -11.14
N ARG A 7 -12.35 -10.71 -10.85
CA ARG A 7 -13.61 -10.46 -11.57
C ARG A 7 -14.39 -9.20 -11.16
N ASN A 8 -14.12 -8.59 -10.01
CA ASN A 8 -14.89 -7.44 -9.51
C ASN A 8 -14.03 -6.15 -9.50
N PRO A 9 -14.32 -5.10 -10.28
CA PRO A 9 -13.50 -3.89 -10.29
C PRO A 9 -13.51 -3.07 -8.98
N LYS A 10 -14.50 -3.25 -8.09
CA LYS A 10 -14.63 -2.50 -6.83
C LYS A 10 -14.46 -3.40 -5.62
N ARG A 11 -13.21 -3.80 -5.34
CA ARG A 11 -12.90 -4.87 -4.40
C ARG A 11 -11.73 -4.51 -3.50
N ILE A 12 -11.70 -5.12 -2.33
CA ILE A 12 -10.60 -5.02 -1.38
C ILE A 12 -10.13 -6.43 -1.05
N LEU A 13 -8.81 -6.62 -0.98
CA LEU A 13 -8.18 -7.85 -0.50
C LEU A 13 -7.25 -7.49 0.65
N ILE A 14 -7.38 -8.23 1.75
CA ILE A 14 -6.53 -8.07 2.94
C ILE A 14 -5.76 -9.39 3.15
N PRO A 15 -4.57 -9.54 2.55
CA PRO A 15 -3.72 -10.70 2.75
C PRO A 15 -2.57 -10.42 3.72
N SER A 16 -2.04 -11.45 4.37
CA SER A 16 -0.70 -11.39 4.98
C SER A 16 0.39 -11.52 3.91
N ASP A 17 1.64 -11.13 4.22
CA ASP A 17 2.76 -11.28 3.27
C ASP A 17 2.97 -12.72 2.82
N VAL A 18 2.72 -13.69 3.70
CA VAL A 18 2.84 -15.12 3.38
C VAL A 18 1.79 -15.51 2.34
N LEU A 19 0.54 -15.06 2.50
CA LEU A 19 -0.55 -15.35 1.57
C LEU A 19 -0.43 -14.57 0.25
N ALA A 20 0.21 -13.40 0.26
CA ALA A 20 0.44 -12.57 -0.92
C ALA A 20 1.64 -13.03 -1.78
N ARG A 21 2.53 -13.87 -1.24
CA ARG A 21 3.65 -14.47 -1.98
C ARG A 21 3.16 -15.64 -2.83
N GLY A 22 3.64 -15.72 -4.07
CA GLY A 22 3.24 -16.79 -5.00
C GLY A 22 1.84 -16.65 -5.58
N THR A 23 1.09 -15.60 -5.21
CA THR A 23 -0.18 -15.28 -5.83
C THR A 23 0.01 -14.30 -6.98
N ASP A 24 -0.67 -14.55 -8.09
CA ASP A 24 -0.74 -13.66 -9.25
C ASP A 24 -1.74 -12.52 -8.97
N LEU A 25 -1.41 -11.72 -7.96
CA LEU A 25 -1.99 -10.42 -7.74
C LEU A 25 -1.21 -9.44 -8.62
N SER A 26 -1.74 -9.09 -9.78
CA SER A 26 -1.14 -8.09 -10.66
C SER A 26 -2.23 -7.10 -11.07
N HIS A 27 -1.83 -5.89 -11.44
CA HIS A 27 -2.75 -4.85 -11.95
C HIS A 27 -3.79 -4.39 -10.92
N VAL A 28 -3.34 -4.10 -9.70
CA VAL A 28 -4.18 -3.36 -8.73
C VAL A 28 -3.96 -1.86 -8.90
N ASP A 29 -4.99 -1.07 -8.59
CA ASP A 29 -4.91 0.40 -8.70
C ASP A 29 -4.20 1.02 -7.49
N CYS A 30 -4.25 0.34 -6.34
CA CYS A 30 -3.71 0.83 -5.08
C CYS A 30 -3.17 -0.31 -4.19
N VAL A 31 -2.07 -0.04 -3.51
CA VAL A 31 -1.50 -0.88 -2.44
C VAL A 31 -1.48 -0.04 -1.17
N ILE A 32 -2.11 -0.57 -0.10
CA ILE A 32 -2.13 0.07 1.22
C ILE A 32 -1.31 -0.78 2.18
N ASN A 33 -0.19 -0.24 2.67
CA ASN A 33 0.59 -0.80 3.75
C ASN A 33 -0.05 -0.37 5.08
N TYR A 34 -0.94 -1.20 5.62
CA TYR A 34 -1.47 -0.99 6.98
C TYR A 34 -0.37 -1.07 8.03
N ASN A 35 0.54 -2.02 7.86
CA ASN A 35 1.83 -2.02 8.54
C ASN A 35 2.92 -1.84 7.49
N LEU A 36 3.89 -0.99 7.82
CA LEU A 36 5.07 -0.78 6.99
C LEU A 36 5.80 -2.12 6.77
N PRO A 37 6.28 -2.41 5.55
CA PRO A 37 7.09 -3.60 5.30
C PRO A 37 8.32 -3.66 6.21
N SER A 38 8.72 -4.87 6.60
CA SER A 38 9.90 -5.11 7.45
C SER A 38 11.22 -4.70 6.80
N ASP A 39 11.27 -4.67 5.48
CA ASP A 39 12.46 -4.36 4.69
C ASP A 39 12.10 -3.77 3.32
N ASP A 40 13.11 -3.16 2.69
CA ASP A 40 13.01 -2.47 1.41
C ASP A 40 12.63 -3.42 0.26
N LYS A 41 13.06 -4.67 0.30
CA LYS A 41 12.79 -5.67 -0.74
C LYS A 41 11.31 -6.06 -0.72
N LEU A 42 10.75 -6.27 0.47
CA LEU A 42 9.33 -6.55 0.65
C LEU A 42 8.48 -5.35 0.20
N PHE A 43 8.91 -4.13 0.48
CA PHE A 43 8.25 -2.93 -0.03
C PHE A 43 8.21 -2.91 -1.56
N VAL A 44 9.34 -3.13 -2.23
CA VAL A 44 9.38 -3.19 -3.70
C VAL A 44 8.48 -4.30 -4.24
N HIS A 45 8.42 -5.47 -3.58
CA HIS A 45 7.51 -6.56 -3.97
C HIS A 45 6.03 -6.19 -3.82
N ARG A 46 5.65 -5.45 -2.78
CA ARG A 46 4.28 -4.95 -2.60
C ARG A 46 3.95 -3.85 -3.61
N ALA A 47 4.84 -2.87 -3.77
CA ALA A 47 4.68 -1.76 -4.71
C ALA A 47 4.63 -2.23 -6.18
N GLY A 48 5.35 -3.29 -6.54
CA GLY A 48 5.36 -3.85 -7.90
C GLY A 48 4.03 -4.46 -8.38
N ARG A 49 2.97 -4.42 -7.55
CA ARG A 49 1.62 -4.89 -7.86
C ARG A 49 0.78 -3.84 -8.61
N ILE A 50 1.17 -2.57 -8.54
CA ILE A 50 0.58 -1.44 -9.26
C ILE A 50 1.43 -1.06 -10.49
N GLY A 51 0.99 -0.06 -11.27
CA GLY A 51 1.91 0.68 -12.15
C GLY A 51 2.38 -0.05 -13.42
N ARG A 52 1.65 -1.08 -13.87
CA ARG A 52 2.05 -1.94 -15.01
C ARG A 52 1.28 -1.58 -16.28
N ALA A 53 1.91 -1.80 -17.43
CA ALA A 53 1.31 -1.60 -18.77
C ALA A 53 0.83 -0.16 -19.03
N GLY A 54 1.54 0.84 -18.51
CA GLY A 54 1.22 2.26 -18.69
C GLY A 54 0.15 2.81 -17.75
N ASN A 55 -0.41 1.96 -16.88
CA ASN A 55 -1.33 2.43 -15.83
C ASN A 55 -0.55 3.03 -14.68
N GLU A 56 -1.11 4.08 -14.08
CA GLU A 56 -0.64 4.63 -12.80
C GLU A 56 -1.16 3.79 -11.64
N GLY A 57 -0.67 4.06 -10.43
CA GLY A 57 -1.23 3.50 -9.22
C GLY A 57 -0.63 4.13 -7.98
N HIS A 58 -1.28 3.90 -6.85
CA HIS A 58 -0.90 4.51 -5.58
C HIS A 58 -0.34 3.50 -4.60
N VAL A 59 0.72 3.89 -3.88
CA VAL A 59 1.22 3.16 -2.72
C VAL A 59 1.06 4.05 -1.50
N ILE A 60 0.20 3.64 -0.58
CA ILE A 60 -0.12 4.38 0.64
C ILE A 60 0.42 3.60 1.82
N SER A 61 1.09 4.26 2.76
CA SER A 61 1.49 3.65 4.03
C SER A 61 0.86 4.41 5.16
N VAL A 62 0.16 3.69 6.05
CA VAL A 62 -0.53 4.28 7.20
C VAL A 62 0.32 4.04 8.44
N GLY A 63 0.44 5.06 9.28
CA GLY A 63 1.11 4.92 10.56
C GLY A 63 1.43 6.24 11.22
N ASP A 64 2.16 6.14 12.32
CA ASP A 64 2.54 7.25 13.15
C ASP A 64 3.84 7.94 12.67
N LYS A 65 4.35 8.84 13.50
CA LYS A 65 5.59 9.58 13.23
C LYS A 65 6.82 8.67 13.08
N GLU A 66 6.87 7.55 13.80
CA GLU A 66 7.95 6.57 13.66
C GLU A 66 7.86 5.86 12.31
N THR A 67 6.67 5.38 11.95
CA THR A 67 6.37 4.75 10.67
C THR A 67 6.76 5.66 9.51
N LYS A 68 6.41 6.95 9.58
CA LYS A 68 6.84 7.96 8.60
C LYS A 68 8.36 8.00 8.44
N ARG A 69 9.11 8.08 9.54
CA ARG A 69 10.58 8.15 9.48
C ARG A 69 11.18 6.94 8.78
N LEU A 70 10.69 5.74 9.11
CA LEU A 70 11.12 4.49 8.48
C LEU A 70 10.74 4.44 7.01
N PHE A 71 9.52 4.85 6.67
CA PHE A 71 9.04 4.87 5.29
C PHE A 71 9.86 5.82 4.41
N VAL A 72 10.16 7.03 4.91
CA VAL A 72 11.04 7.98 4.21
C VAL A 72 12.42 7.40 3.95
N LYS A 73 12.99 6.70 4.93
CA LYS A 73 14.29 6.02 4.76
C LYS A 73 14.22 4.95 3.67
N MET A 74 13.18 4.11 3.70
CA MET A 74 12.94 3.04 2.73
C MET A 74 12.77 3.57 1.30
N LEU A 75 11.99 4.64 1.10
CA LEU A 75 11.81 5.27 -0.20
C LEU A 75 13.12 5.85 -0.76
N LYS A 76 13.96 6.43 0.11
CA LYS A 76 15.31 6.90 -0.28
C LYS A 76 16.22 5.75 -0.69
N THR A 77 16.26 4.66 0.09
CA THR A 77 17.10 3.49 -0.23
C THR A 77 16.69 2.85 -1.55
N THR A 78 15.38 2.73 -1.78
CA THR A 78 14.83 2.10 -3.00
C THR A 78 14.84 3.00 -4.22
N ARG A 79 15.20 4.30 -4.07
CA ARG A 79 15.14 5.32 -5.12
C ARG A 79 13.73 5.53 -5.70
N LEU A 80 12.71 5.19 -4.92
CA LEU A 80 11.30 5.43 -5.25
C LEU A 80 10.81 6.77 -4.67
N TRP A 81 11.73 7.60 -4.18
CA TRP A 81 11.46 8.95 -3.71
C TRP A 81 11.29 9.90 -4.91
N GLY A 82 10.05 10.20 -5.26
CA GLY A 82 9.69 11.20 -6.26
C GLY A 82 8.51 12.03 -5.76
N ASP A 83 7.29 11.59 -6.08
CA ASP A 83 6.04 12.31 -5.82
C ASP A 83 5.32 11.79 -4.56
N THR A 84 5.98 11.89 -3.40
CA THR A 84 5.35 11.47 -2.13
C THR A 84 4.58 12.64 -1.52
N VAL A 85 3.27 12.48 -1.35
CA VAL A 85 2.41 13.39 -0.60
C VAL A 85 2.29 12.88 0.83
N GLU A 86 2.37 13.79 1.80
CA GLU A 86 2.05 13.51 3.19
C GLU A 86 0.68 14.11 3.51
N GLU A 87 -0.22 13.26 3.98
CA GLU A 87 -1.50 13.68 4.56
C GLU A 87 -1.52 13.35 6.05
N ILE A 88 -1.78 14.37 6.88
CA ILE A 88 -1.94 14.22 8.32
C ILE A 88 -3.43 14.26 8.61
N MET A 89 -3.95 13.15 9.14
CA MET A 89 -5.34 13.07 9.58
C MET A 89 -5.41 13.46 11.06
N GLU A 90 -6.28 14.43 11.39
CA GLU A 90 -6.56 14.78 12.79
C GLU A 90 -7.49 13.74 13.43
N GLU A 91 -7.28 13.46 14.72
CA GLU A 91 -7.99 12.43 15.50
C GLU A 91 -9.53 12.58 15.43
N TYR A 92 -10.02 13.83 15.39
CA TYR A 92 -11.44 14.16 15.29
C TYR A 92 -12.12 13.74 13.98
N GLN A 93 -11.37 13.47 12.91
CA GLN A 93 -11.96 13.01 11.65
C GLN A 93 -12.30 11.52 11.67
N PHE A 94 -11.52 10.69 12.37
CA PHE A 94 -11.77 9.24 12.44
C PHE A 94 -13.06 8.89 13.17
N GLU A 95 -13.40 9.60 14.26
CA GLU A 95 -14.62 9.33 15.03
C GLU A 95 -15.90 9.56 14.22
N LYS A 96 -15.89 10.48 13.25
CA LYS A 96 -17.07 10.75 12.41
C LYS A 96 -17.31 9.66 11.36
N ASP A 97 -16.24 9.07 10.84
CA ASP A 97 -16.33 8.09 9.76
C ASP A 97 -16.55 6.65 10.27
N ILE A 98 -16.13 6.33 11.50
CA ILE A 98 -16.36 5.01 12.11
C ILE A 98 -17.80 4.88 12.64
N ASN A 99 -18.44 5.98 13.02
CA ASN A 99 -19.80 5.99 13.59
C ASN A 99 -20.91 6.19 12.54
N ARG A 100 -20.65 5.87 11.26
CA ARG A 100 -21.59 6.06 10.15
C ARG A 100 -22.02 4.77 9.49
#